data_AF-A0A8H3QNZ5-F1
#
_entry.id   AF-A0A8H3QNZ5-F1
#
_cell.length_a   1.000
_cell.length_b   1.000
_cell.length_c   1.000
_cell.angle_alpha   90.00
_cell.angle_beta   90.00
_cell.angle_gamma   90.00
#
_symmetry.space_group_name_H-M   'P 1'
#
loop_
_entity.id
_entity.type
_entity.pdbx_description
1 polymer ?
#
loop_
_entity_poly.entity_id
_entity_poly.type
_entity_poly.pdbx_seq_one_letter_code
_entity_poly.pdbx_strand_id
1 'polypeptide(L)'
;MTTSLFPTTKRLIYNKPPLSFYPIYYEDRDEVEVLLVGSKPSPITFEKTEDKDFKVGMNDENKIVSLLFHNASDRLEKKLPEEERKRLAEEARMMSLEVENIFTS
;
A
#
# COMPACT_ATOMS: atom_id res chain seq x y z
N MET A 1 -13.93 6.63 2.04
CA MET A 1 -12.81 7.07 1.18
C MET A 1 -11.53 6.81 1.97
N THR A 2 -10.72 5.84 1.55
CA THR A 2 -9.51 5.37 2.25
C THR A 2 -8.27 6.06 1.67
N THR A 3 -7.55 6.82 2.48
CA THR A 3 -6.26 7.44 2.15
C THR A 3 -5.14 6.41 2.19
N SER A 4 -4.44 6.20 1.06
CA SER A 4 -3.25 5.33 0.97
C SER A 4 -2.00 6.05 1.51
N LEU A 5 -1.19 5.32 2.29
CA LEU A 5 0.01 5.82 2.98
C LEU A 5 1.28 5.80 2.10
N PHE A 6 1.22 5.34 0.85
CA PHE A 6 2.38 5.19 -0.02
C PHE A 6 2.23 6.03 -1.30
N PRO A 7 3.10 7.03 -1.55
CA PRO A 7 3.14 7.73 -2.83
C PRO A 7 3.62 6.77 -3.92
N THR A 8 2.71 6.38 -4.81
CA THR A 8 2.98 5.45 -5.91
C THR A 8 3.92 6.10 -6.92
N THR A 9 5.23 5.93 -6.77
CA THR A 9 6.19 6.23 -7.83
C THR A 9 5.98 5.22 -8.96
N LYS A 10 5.27 5.62 -10.01
CA LYS A 10 5.05 4.82 -11.23
C LYS A 10 6.36 4.72 -12.03
N ARG A 11 7.36 4.03 -11.49
CA ARG A 11 8.53 3.61 -12.27
C ARG A 11 8.10 2.40 -13.09
N LEU A 12 7.90 2.60 -14.40
CA LEU A 12 7.59 1.54 -15.36
C LEU A 12 8.76 0.56 -15.45
N ILE A 13 8.74 -0.48 -14.63
CA ILE A 13 9.65 -1.61 -14.74
C ILE A 13 8.97 -2.59 -15.72
N TYR A 14 9.46 -2.68 -16.97
CA TYR A 14 9.14 -3.74 -17.95
C TYR A 14 7.71 -3.83 -18.55
N ASN A 15 7.10 -2.74 -19.02
CA ASN A 15 5.78 -2.77 -19.70
C ASN A 15 4.65 -3.47 -18.90
N LYS A 16 4.89 -3.76 -17.62
CA LYS A 16 3.93 -4.36 -16.70
C LYS A 16 3.22 -3.21 -15.99
N PRO A 17 1.90 -3.29 -15.76
CA PRO A 17 1.20 -2.27 -14.99
C PRO A 17 1.91 -2.02 -13.65
N PRO A 18 1.96 -0.76 -13.18
CA PRO A 18 2.59 -0.44 -11.91
C PRO A 18 1.99 -1.30 -10.80
N LEU A 19 2.83 -1.80 -9.89
CA LEU A 19 2.37 -2.50 -8.70
C LEU A 19 1.48 -1.54 -7.91
N SER A 20 0.23 -1.93 -7.69
CA SER A 20 -0.68 -1.22 -6.82
C SER A 20 -0.43 -1.67 -5.39
N PHE A 21 -0.10 -0.74 -4.51
CA PHE A 21 0.06 -0.97 -3.09
C PHE A 21 -1.18 -0.43 -2.36
N TYR A 22 -1.94 -1.30 -1.73
CA TYR A 22 -3.08 -0.92 -0.89
C TYR A 22 -2.81 -1.33 0.56
N PRO A 23 -2.38 -0.39 1.43
CA PRO A 23 -2.23 -0.66 2.85
C PRO A 23 -3.58 -0.71 3.55
N ILE A 24 -3.76 -1.70 4.42
CA ILE A 24 -4.89 -1.86 5.33
C ILE A 24 -4.30 -2.03 6.73
N TYR A 25 -4.65 -1.12 7.64
CA TYR A 25 -4.22 -1.19 9.03
C TYR A 25 -5.30 -1.81 9.90
N TYR A 26 -4.93 -2.85 10.65
CA TYR A 26 -5.78 -3.56 11.61
C TYR A 26 -5.34 -3.16 13.02
N GLU A 27 -6.02 -2.15 13.59
CA GLU A 27 -5.72 -1.59 14.92
C GLU A 27 -5.82 -2.63 16.05
N ASP A 28 -6.75 -3.58 15.95
CA ASP A 28 -6.99 -4.63 16.95
C ASP A 28 -5.82 -5.61 17.09
N ARG A 29 -5.04 -5.78 16.01
CA ARG A 29 -3.90 -6.71 15.94
C ARG A 29 -2.56 -6.01 15.85
N ASP A 30 -2.55 -4.68 15.72
CA ASP A 30 -1.37 -3.90 15.38
C ASP A 30 -0.63 -4.43 14.14
N GLU A 31 -1.40 -4.69 13.08
CA GLU A 31 -0.91 -5.28 11.83
C GLU A 31 -1.19 -4.38 10.62
N VAL A 32 -0.27 -4.32 9.66
CA VAL A 32 -0.50 -3.70 8.33
C VAL A 32 -0.43 -4.77 7.25
N GLU A 33 -1.52 -4.93 6.50
CA GLU A 33 -1.55 -5.71 5.27
C GLU A 33 -1.32 -4.80 4.06
N VAL A 34 -0.31 -5.09 3.26
CA VAL A 34 -0.05 -4.41 1.99
C VAL A 34 -0.44 -5.35 0.87
N LEU A 35 -1.54 -5.05 0.18
CA LEU A 35 -1.94 -5.77 -1.02
C LEU A 35 -1.06 -5.32 -2.20
N LEU A 36 -0.55 -6.28 -2.97
CA LEU A 36 0.29 -6.08 -4.17
C LEU A 36 -0.52 -6.13 -5.47
N VAL A 37 -1.85 -6.14 -5.34
CA VAL A 37 -2.83 -6.33 -6.39
C VAL A 37 -3.94 -5.29 -6.24
N GLY A 38 -4.65 -4.99 -7.33
CA GLY A 38 -5.66 -3.92 -7.35
C GLY A 38 -6.90 -4.20 -6.49
N SER A 39 -7.12 -5.44 -6.07
CA SER A 39 -8.22 -5.85 -5.19
C SER A 39 -7.80 -7.03 -4.33
N LYS A 40 -8.37 -7.16 -3.13
CA LYS A 40 -8.07 -8.28 -2.22
C LYS A 40 -8.60 -9.59 -2.82
N PRO A 41 -7.74 -10.55 -3.20
CA PRO A 41 -8.20 -11.87 -3.60
C PRO A 41 -8.78 -12.60 -2.38
N SER A 42 -9.66 -13.55 -2.61
CA SER A 42 -10.19 -14.43 -1.57
C SER A 42 -10.27 -15.84 -2.13
N PRO A 43 -9.66 -16.85 -1.48
CA PRO A 43 -8.97 -16.80 -0.17
C PRO A 43 -7.51 -16.32 -0.25
N ILE A 44 -6.99 -15.80 0.87
CA ILE A 44 -5.55 -15.54 1.07
C ILE A 44 -5.07 -16.40 2.23
N THR A 45 -3.98 -17.14 2.02
CA THR A 45 -3.30 -17.90 3.06
C THR A 45 -2.00 -17.19 3.43
N PHE A 46 -1.77 -16.99 4.72
CA PHE A 46 -0.55 -16.34 5.21
C PHE A 46 0.48 -17.37 5.67
N GLU A 47 1.64 -17.36 5.04
CA GLU A 47 2.80 -18.18 5.39
C GLU A 47 3.81 -17.37 6.22
N LYS A 48 4.39 -18.02 7.23
CA LYS A 48 5.46 -17.42 8.04
C LYS A 48 6.75 -17.40 7.22
N THR A 49 7.51 -16.32 7.36
CA THR A 49 8.87 -16.25 6.80
C THR A 49 9.91 -16.50 7.89
N GLU A 50 11.18 -16.60 7.50
CA GLU A 50 12.30 -16.62 8.46
C GLU A 50 12.34 -15.32 9.29
N ASP A 51 11.91 -14.22 8.68
CA ASP A 51 11.68 -12.96 9.35
C ASP A 51 10.35 -13.02 10.12
N LYS A 52 10.41 -12.74 11.42
CA LYS A 52 9.24 -12.75 12.31
C LYS A 52 8.39 -11.50 12.17
N ASP A 53 8.91 -10.50 11.49
CA ASP A 53 8.30 -9.18 11.40
C ASP A 53 7.18 -9.14 10.36
N PHE A 54 7.15 -10.10 9.44
CA PHE A 54 6.09 -10.18 8.45
C PHE A 54 5.77 -11.60 7.98
N LYS A 55 4.60 -11.74 7.36
CA LYS A 55 4.11 -12.93 6.67
C LYS A 55 3.83 -12.62 5.21
N VAL A 56 3.88 -13.64 4.38
CA VAL A 56 3.55 -13.54 2.95
C VAL A 56 2.14 -14.09 2.73
N GLY A 57 1.27 -13.29 2.12
CA GLY A 57 -0.06 -13.72 1.72
C GLY A 57 -0.07 -14.23 0.29
N MET A 58 -0.50 -15.48 0.12
CA MET A 58 -0.58 -16.16 -1.16
C MET A 58 -2.04 -16.44 -1.54
N ASN A 59 -2.34 -16.36 -2.84
CA ASN A 59 -3.62 -16.81 -3.38
C ASN A 59 -3.61 -18.34 -3.64
N ASP A 60 -4.74 -18.85 -4.10
CA ASP A 60 -4.96 -20.23 -4.54
C ASP A 60 -4.03 -20.68 -5.68
N GLU A 61 -3.60 -19.75 -6.53
CA GLU A 61 -2.60 -20.00 -7.58
C GLU A 61 -1.14 -19.98 -7.09
N ASN A 62 -0.93 -19.96 -5.77
CA ASN A 62 0.39 -19.91 -5.14
C ASN A 62 1.22 -18.66 -5.53
N LYS A 63 0.55 -17.56 -5.87
CA LYS A 63 1.18 -16.26 -6.17
C LYS A 63 1.16 -15.39 -4.92
N ILE A 64 2.24 -14.65 -4.73
CA ILE A 64 2.32 -13.62 -3.68
C ILE A 64 1.42 -12.46 -4.05
N VAL A 65 0.44 -12.18 -3.20
CA VAL A 65 -0.58 -11.14 -3.41
C VAL A 65 -0.64 -10.13 -2.27
N SER A 66 -0.07 -10.44 -1.10
CA SER A 66 0.03 -9.50 0.00
C SER A 66 1.23 -9.74 0.92
N LEU A 67 1.59 -8.73 1.70
CA LEU A 67 2.51 -8.81 2.83
C LEU A 67 1.77 -8.37 4.09
N LEU A 68 1.95 -9.08 5.21
CA LEU A 68 1.35 -8.73 6.50
C LEU A 68 2.45 -8.46 7.51
N PHE A 69 2.59 -7.20 7.93
CA PHE A 69 3.58 -6.76 8.91
C PHE A 69 2.98 -6.76 10.32
N HIS A 70 3.76 -7.25 11.28
CA HIS A 70 3.45 -7.23 12.71
C HIS A 70 4.09 -6.04 13.42
N ASN A 71 3.56 -5.67 14.58
CA ASN A 71 4.03 -4.54 15.39
C ASN A 71 4.11 -3.27 14.54
N ALA A 72 3.05 -3.02 13.78
CA ALA A 72 3.06 -1.97 12.79
C ALA A 72 3.21 -0.60 13.46
N SER A 73 2.59 -0.38 14.61
CA SER A 73 2.69 0.89 15.36
C SER A 73 4.13 1.28 15.71
N ASP A 74 5.00 0.31 15.99
CA ASP A 74 6.43 0.54 16.29
C ASP A 74 7.27 0.87 15.04
N ARG A 75 6.77 0.47 13.86
CA ARG A 75 7.49 0.50 12.58
C ARG A 75 6.94 1.53 11.59
N LEU A 76 5.69 1.92 11.77
CA LEU A 76 5.08 3.03 11.07
C LEU A 76 5.85 4.29 11.49
N GLU A 77 6.36 5.00 10.49
CA GLU A 77 7.13 6.21 10.72
C GLU A 77 6.35 7.15 11.64
N LYS A 78 7.00 7.64 12.70
CA LYS A 78 6.40 8.65 13.59
C LYS A 78 5.82 9.75 12.72
N LYS A 79 4.61 10.23 13.07
CA LYS A 79 3.86 11.25 12.31
C LYS A 79 4.83 12.25 11.66
N LEU A 80 4.81 12.28 10.33
CA LEU A 80 5.57 13.26 9.56
C LEU A 80 5.34 14.65 10.15
N PRO A 81 6.38 15.51 10.19
CA PRO A 81 6.23 16.90 10.60
C PRO A 81 5.07 17.56 9.84
N GLU A 82 4.35 18.46 10.50
CA GLU A 82 3.13 19.06 9.93
C GLU A 82 3.36 19.68 8.54
N GLU A 83 4.50 20.34 8.36
CA GLU A 83 4.91 20.94 7.08
C GLU A 83 5.09 19.89 5.97
N GLU A 84 5.71 18.76 6.28
CA GLU A 84 5.88 17.65 5.33
C GLU A 84 4.52 17.04 4.95
N ARG A 85 3.61 16.91 5.92
CA ARG A 85 2.24 16.43 5.67
C ARG A 85 1.46 17.37 4.78
N LYS A 86 1.57 18.69 4.99
CA LYS A 86 0.92 19.71 4.15
C LYS A 86 1.46 19.66 2.73
N ARG A 87 2.78 19.54 2.55
CA ARG A 87 3.40 19.44 1.22
C ARG A 87 2.88 18.23 0.44
N LEU A 88 2.91 17.04 1.05
CA LEU A 88 2.43 15.81 0.42
C LEU A 88 0.94 15.84 0.11
N ALA A 89 0.12 16.44 0.98
CA ALA A 89 -1.31 16.61 0.73
C ALA A 89 -1.59 17.51 -0.48
N GLU A 90 -0.82 18.60 -0.64
CA GLU A 90 -0.94 19.49 -1.79
C GLU A 90 -0.45 18.82 -3.08
N GLU A 91 0.66 18.09 -3.03
CA GLU A 91 1.15 17.28 -4.17
C GLU A 91 0.08 16.26 -4.63
N ALA A 92 -0.54 15.54 -3.69
CA ALA A 92 -1.61 14.59 -4.01
C ALA A 92 -2.87 15.26 -4.58
N ARG A 93 -3.21 16.46 -4.09
CA ARG A 93 -4.32 17.27 -4.61
C ARG A 93 -4.07 17.69 -6.06
N MET A 94 -2.86 18.18 -6.35
CA MET A 94 -2.44 18.60 -7.69
C MET A 94 -2.42 17.42 -8.67
N MET A 95 -1.89 16.26 -8.26
CA MET A 95 -1.92 15.05 -9.08
C MET A 95 -3.34 14.58 -9.41
N SER A 96 -4.28 14.72 -8.46
CA SER A 96 -5.68 14.33 -8.68
C SER A 96 -6.36 15.25 -9.71
N LEU A 97 -6.13 16.57 -9.59
CA LEU A 97 -6.64 17.57 -10.54
C LEU A 97 -6.07 17.37 -11.95
N GLU A 98 -4.78 17.05 -12.07
CA GLU A 98 -4.13 16.81 -13.36
C GLU A 98 -4.69 15.55 -14.05
N VAL A 99 -4.94 14.48 -13.28
CA VAL A 99 -5.57 13.26 -13.78
C VAL A 99 -7.00 13.53 -14.26
N GLU A 100 -7.81 14.29 -13.51
CA GLU A 100 -9.17 14.65 -13.92
C GLU A 100 -9.18 15.45 -15.24
N ASN A 101 -8.30 16.45 -15.36
CA ASN A 101 -8.21 17.28 -16.57
C ASN A 101 -7.82 16.48 -17.83
N ILE A 102 -6.99 15.45 -17.70
CA ILE A 102 -6.60 14.56 -18.81
C ILE A 102 -7.80 13.74 -19.33
N PHE A 103 -8.73 13.34 -18.45
CA PHE A 103 -9.90 12.54 -18.83
C PHE A 103 -11.09 13.37 -19.32
N THR A 104 -11.05 14.69 -19.15
CA THR A 104 -12.11 15.62 -19.59
C THR A 104 -11.72 16.50 -20.78
N SER A 105 -10.50 16.37 -21.31
CA SER A 105 -10.00 17.13 -22.49
C SER A 105 -10.14 16.35 -23.80
#